data_AF-I0WTM6-F1
#
_entry.id   AF-I0WTM6-F1
#
_cell.length_a   1.000
_cell.length_b   1.000
_cell.length_c   1.000
_cell.angle_alpha   90.00
_cell.angle_beta   90.00
_cell.angle_gamma   90.00
#
_symmetry.space_group_name_H-M   'P 1'
#
loop_
_entity.id
_entity.type
_entity.pdbx_description
1 polymer ?
#
loop_
_entity_poly.entity_id
_entity_poly.type
_entity_poly.pdbx_seq_one_letter_code
_entity_poly.pdbx_strand_id
1 'polypeptide(L)'
;MDSSQTPGGCWLPSAAIESEDAFELNVGDLIDFEWKQSDAEAPKDWRYQATQAWPQPQVPRKPKWLLNLNADDATDAPRHFVEACHAVGRDTQCFTEFNKYSSLIWTIEDTTDEIPAWTIGLNAVETRANGPDIPSGFGFGLPYETDVATATSVIAEAVQDWLSGYEFVLWPVSSRSPFLLFAPEVRDGNAVWIDRAAGSVTCLIGELCAWRASAQVTQSYSRGAPSNACRSTG
;
A
#
# COMPACT_ATOMS: atom_id res chain seq x y z
N MET A 1 10.18 -15.75 -24.39
CA MET A 1 11.15 -14.95 -23.63
C MET A 1 11.29 -13.61 -24.33
N ASP A 2 11.46 -12.51 -23.62
CA ASP A 2 11.59 -11.18 -24.23
C ASP A 2 12.96 -10.57 -23.91
N SER A 3 13.55 -9.88 -24.89
CA SER A 3 14.86 -9.23 -24.77
C SER A 3 14.96 -8.13 -25.82
N SER A 4 15.66 -7.04 -25.48
CA SER A 4 15.96 -5.94 -26.40
C SER A 4 16.73 -6.40 -27.65
N GLN A 5 17.42 -7.54 -27.58
CA GLN A 5 18.17 -8.13 -28.67
C GLN A 5 17.35 -9.09 -29.55
N THR A 6 16.20 -9.57 -29.07
CA THR A 6 15.29 -10.47 -29.80
C THR A 6 13.88 -9.86 -29.87
N PRO A 7 13.67 -8.79 -30.65
CA PRO A 7 12.39 -8.08 -30.70
C PRO A 7 11.27 -8.98 -31.25
N GLY A 8 10.14 -9.03 -30.53
CA GLY A 8 9.04 -9.97 -30.80
C GLY A 8 9.20 -11.31 -30.07
N GLY A 9 10.23 -11.43 -29.23
CA GLY A 9 10.49 -12.55 -28.36
C GLY A 9 11.29 -13.68 -29.00
N CYS A 10 11.85 -14.53 -28.14
CA CYS A 10 12.61 -15.72 -28.47
C CYS A 10 11.86 -16.97 -27.98
N TRP A 11 11.80 -17.99 -28.85
CA TRP A 11 11.24 -19.29 -28.53
C TRP A 11 12.25 -20.14 -27.74
N LEU A 12 11.80 -20.76 -26.64
CA LEU A 12 12.62 -21.65 -25.81
C LEU A 12 12.13 -23.10 -25.95
N PRO A 13 12.86 -23.97 -26.65
CA PRO A 13 12.60 -25.40 -26.55
C PRO A 13 13.03 -25.90 -25.17
N SER A 14 12.27 -26.81 -24.58
CA SER A 14 12.61 -27.39 -23.26
C SER A 14 13.97 -28.07 -23.23
N ALA A 15 14.41 -28.64 -24.36
CA ALA A 15 15.72 -29.26 -24.52
C ALA A 15 16.91 -28.28 -24.50
N ALA A 16 16.67 -26.97 -24.62
CA ALA A 16 17.72 -25.95 -24.53
C ALA A 16 17.96 -25.45 -23.09
N ILE A 17 17.18 -25.92 -22.12
CA ILE A 17 17.35 -25.56 -20.70
C ILE A 17 18.47 -26.43 -20.12
N GLU A 18 19.57 -25.80 -19.72
CA GLU A 18 20.64 -26.47 -19.00
C GLU A 18 20.45 -26.27 -17.49
N SER A 19 20.06 -27.33 -16.78
CA SER A 19 20.02 -27.35 -15.31
C SER A 19 20.52 -28.69 -14.76
N GLU A 20 21.30 -28.64 -13.67
CA GLU A 20 21.78 -29.84 -12.97
C GLU A 20 20.67 -30.52 -12.14
N ASP A 21 19.62 -29.77 -11.80
CA ASP A 21 18.43 -30.24 -11.09
C ASP A 21 17.19 -30.18 -11.99
N ALA A 22 16.12 -30.90 -11.64
CA ALA A 22 14.82 -30.81 -12.32
C ALA A 22 14.22 -29.40 -12.11
N PHE A 23 14.55 -28.48 -13.01
CA PHE A 23 14.16 -27.08 -12.93
C PHE A 23 12.94 -26.80 -13.82
N GLU A 24 11.86 -26.30 -13.24
CA GLU A 24 10.69 -25.80 -13.97
C GLU A 24 10.78 -24.27 -14.08
N LEU A 25 10.80 -23.75 -15.31
CA LEU A 25 10.76 -22.31 -15.57
C LEU A 25 9.33 -21.78 -15.39
N ASN A 26 9.18 -20.74 -14.57
CA ASN A 26 7.94 -20.02 -14.38
C ASN A 26 7.93 -18.71 -15.19
N VAL A 27 6.72 -18.23 -15.50
CA VAL A 27 6.55 -16.90 -16.09
C VAL A 27 7.08 -15.84 -15.11
N GLY A 28 8.01 -15.01 -15.58
CA GLY A 28 8.66 -13.98 -14.78
C GLY A 28 10.07 -14.35 -14.28
N ASP A 29 10.52 -15.58 -14.50
CA ASP A 29 11.89 -15.98 -14.16
C ASP A 29 12.91 -15.28 -15.07
N LEU A 30 14.03 -14.88 -14.46
CA LEU A 30 15.19 -14.33 -15.18
C LEU A 30 16.09 -15.47 -15.64
N ILE A 31 16.47 -15.41 -16.90
CA ILE A 31 17.30 -16.41 -17.56
C ILE A 31 18.32 -15.71 -18.44
N ASP A 32 19.53 -16.27 -18.48
CA ASP A 32 20.49 -15.96 -19.53
C ASP A 32 20.30 -16.98 -20.65
N PHE A 33 20.39 -16.55 -21.91
CA PHE A 33 20.23 -17.45 -23.04
C PHE A 33 21.07 -17.03 -24.24
N GLU A 34 21.58 -18.03 -24.95
CA GLU A 34 22.09 -17.87 -26.30
C GLU A 34 20.98 -18.13 -27.32
N TRP A 35 21.03 -17.45 -28.45
CA TRP A 35 20.01 -17.56 -29.48
C TRP A 35 20.59 -17.55 -30.89
N LYS A 36 19.81 -18.13 -31.80
CA LYS A 36 20.01 -18.04 -33.26
C LYS A 36 18.76 -17.47 -33.92
N GLN A 37 18.95 -16.78 -35.04
CA GLN A 37 17.84 -16.45 -35.93
C GLN A 37 17.35 -17.75 -36.57
N SER A 38 16.04 -17.97 -36.58
CA SER A 38 15.48 -19.26 -36.99
C SER A 38 15.42 -19.41 -38.50
N ASP A 39 15.94 -20.53 -39.01
CA ASP A 39 15.99 -20.81 -40.45
C ASP A 39 14.98 -21.87 -40.92
N ALA A 40 14.28 -22.59 -40.01
CA ALA A 40 13.18 -23.51 -40.36
C ALA A 40 12.58 -24.29 -39.16
N GLU A 41 13.30 -24.45 -38.05
CA GLU A 41 12.94 -25.38 -36.96
C GLU A 41 12.09 -24.79 -35.84
N ALA A 42 11.97 -23.46 -35.75
CA ALA A 42 11.07 -22.83 -34.79
C ALA A 42 9.59 -22.93 -35.25
N PRO A 43 8.61 -22.95 -34.32
CA PRO A 43 7.20 -22.82 -34.66
C PRO A 43 6.96 -21.59 -35.55
N LYS A 44 5.97 -21.69 -36.45
CA LYS A 44 5.78 -20.86 -37.65
C LYS A 44 5.74 -19.32 -37.45
N ASP A 45 5.76 -18.82 -36.24
CA ASP A 45 5.63 -17.40 -35.91
C ASP A 45 6.82 -16.83 -35.11
N TRP A 46 7.87 -17.62 -34.83
CA TRP A 46 9.02 -17.17 -34.04
C TRP A 46 10.27 -16.94 -34.90
N ARG A 47 10.83 -15.73 -34.80
CA ARG A 47 12.03 -15.31 -35.55
C ARG A 47 13.35 -15.73 -34.89
N TYR A 48 13.32 -15.98 -33.58
CA TYR A 48 14.50 -16.31 -32.79
C TYR A 48 14.24 -17.58 -31.98
N GLN A 49 15.26 -18.42 -31.88
CA GLN A 49 15.23 -19.66 -31.11
C GLN A 49 16.43 -19.69 -30.16
N ALA A 50 16.18 -19.97 -28.90
CA ALA A 50 17.24 -20.20 -27.93
C ALA A 50 17.93 -21.54 -28.20
N THR A 51 19.26 -21.51 -28.15
CA THR A 51 20.13 -22.69 -28.32
C THR A 51 20.54 -23.24 -26.97
N GLN A 52 20.77 -22.37 -26.00
CA GLN A 52 21.07 -22.68 -24.61
C GLN A 52 20.40 -21.63 -23.72
N ALA A 53 19.89 -22.06 -22.58
CA ALA A 53 19.32 -21.20 -21.56
C ALA A 53 19.76 -21.68 -20.18
N TRP A 54 20.29 -20.76 -19.40
CA TRP A 54 20.70 -20.98 -18.02
C TRP A 54 19.75 -20.18 -17.12
N PRO A 55 19.10 -20.84 -16.15
CA PRO A 55 18.43 -20.12 -15.07
C PRO A 55 19.46 -19.24 -14.38
N GLN A 56 19.19 -17.94 -14.27
CA GLN A 56 19.97 -17.17 -13.31
C GLN A 56 19.70 -17.75 -11.92
N PRO A 57 20.68 -17.76 -11.01
CA PRO A 57 20.41 -18.08 -9.61
C PRO A 57 19.21 -17.24 -9.20
N GLN A 58 18.14 -17.87 -8.71
CA GLN A 58 17.01 -17.09 -8.23
C GLN A 58 17.57 -16.19 -7.14
N VAL A 59 17.69 -14.89 -7.43
CA VAL A 59 17.94 -13.90 -6.40
C VAL A 59 16.88 -14.20 -5.35
N PRO A 60 17.24 -14.50 -4.09
CA PRO A 60 16.26 -14.81 -3.08
C PRO A 60 15.19 -13.74 -3.15
N ARG A 61 13.94 -14.12 -3.48
CA ARG A 61 12.86 -13.15 -3.60
C ARG A 61 12.84 -12.42 -2.27
N LYS A 62 13.04 -11.10 -2.32
CA LYS A 62 13.02 -10.28 -1.12
C LYS A 62 11.71 -10.56 -0.38
N PRO A 63 11.75 -10.76 0.94
CA PRO A 63 10.53 -10.95 1.70
C PRO A 63 9.54 -9.82 1.39
N LYS A 64 8.37 -10.20 0.91
CA LYS A 64 7.27 -9.30 0.60
C LYS A 64 6.02 -9.80 1.27
N TRP A 65 5.45 -8.95 2.11
CA TRP A 65 4.23 -9.23 2.84
C TRP A 65 3.09 -8.40 2.25
N LEU A 66 1.95 -9.07 2.07
CA LEU A 66 0.70 -8.45 1.63
C LEU A 66 -0.26 -8.47 2.81
N LEU A 67 -0.66 -7.30 3.28
CA LEU A 67 -1.61 -7.18 4.39
C LEU A 67 -2.92 -6.60 3.85
N ASN A 68 -4.03 -7.27 4.11
CA ASN A 68 -5.32 -6.60 3.99
C ASN A 68 -5.37 -5.51 5.07
N LEU A 69 -6.08 -4.42 4.81
CA LEU A 69 -6.27 -3.30 5.75
C LEU A 69 -6.62 -3.74 7.19
N ASN A 70 -7.31 -4.89 7.33
CA ASN A 70 -7.84 -5.42 8.59
C ASN A 70 -7.33 -6.81 9.00
N ALA A 71 -6.47 -7.47 8.22
CA ALA A 71 -6.09 -8.85 8.53
C ALA A 71 -4.79 -8.89 9.35
N ASP A 72 -4.83 -9.46 10.55
CA ASP A 72 -3.67 -9.66 11.44
C ASP A 72 -2.72 -10.77 10.94
N ASP A 73 -2.87 -11.22 9.69
CA ASP A 73 -2.51 -12.56 9.25
C ASP A 73 -1.08 -12.69 8.68
N ALA A 74 -0.20 -11.72 8.92
CA ALA A 74 1.17 -11.80 8.41
C ALA A 74 2.14 -12.28 9.49
N THR A 75 2.20 -13.60 9.68
CA THR A 75 2.93 -14.28 10.75
C THR A 75 4.44 -14.04 10.80
N ASP A 76 5.03 -13.47 9.76
CA ASP A 76 6.47 -13.16 9.71
C ASP A 76 6.75 -11.71 9.27
N ALA A 77 5.71 -10.90 9.09
CA ALA A 77 5.89 -9.49 8.78
C ALA A 77 6.29 -8.73 10.05
N PRO A 78 7.11 -7.69 9.94
CA PRO A 78 7.73 -7.20 11.15
C PRO A 78 6.79 -6.24 11.87
N ARG A 79 6.57 -6.60 13.13
CA ARG A 79 5.35 -6.26 13.87
C ARG A 79 5.06 -4.76 13.92
N HIS A 80 6.09 -3.94 14.05
CA HIS A 80 5.90 -2.50 14.20
C HIS A 80 5.32 -1.82 12.95
N PHE A 81 5.69 -2.27 11.74
CA PHE A 81 5.08 -1.77 10.51
C PHE A 81 3.68 -2.35 10.28
N VAL A 82 3.45 -3.61 10.66
CA VAL A 82 2.12 -4.23 10.62
C VAL A 82 1.14 -3.44 11.51
N GLU A 83 1.53 -3.17 12.76
CA GLU A 83 0.74 -2.37 13.70
C GLU A 83 0.44 -0.96 13.16
N ALA A 84 1.45 -0.30 12.56
CA ALA A 84 1.30 1.02 11.97
C ALA A 84 0.34 1.03 10.75
N CYS A 85 0.48 0.08 9.83
CA CYS A 85 -0.42 -0.11 8.69
C CYS A 85 -1.86 -0.36 9.14
N HIS A 86 -2.07 -1.18 10.18
CA HIS A 86 -3.41 -1.41 10.72
C HIS A 86 -4.01 -0.19 11.40
N ALA A 87 -3.23 0.59 12.15
CA ALA A 87 -3.71 1.82 12.77
C ALA A 87 -4.23 2.80 11.70
N VAL A 88 -3.45 3.05 10.65
CA VAL A 88 -3.87 3.93 9.54
C VAL A 88 -5.04 3.31 8.78
N GLY A 89 -5.00 2.00 8.51
CA GLY A 89 -6.06 1.27 7.80
C GLY A 89 -7.41 1.26 8.52
N ARG A 90 -7.43 1.30 9.85
CA ARG A 90 -8.69 1.48 10.63
C ARG A 90 -9.27 2.87 10.44
N ASP A 91 -8.43 3.90 10.43
CA ASP A 91 -8.91 5.28 10.31
C ASP A 91 -9.43 5.62 8.91
N THR A 92 -8.88 4.99 7.86
CA THR A 92 -9.38 5.19 6.50
C THR A 92 -10.82 4.69 6.34
N GLN A 93 -11.20 3.63 7.07
CA GLN A 93 -12.57 3.10 7.08
C GLN A 93 -13.59 4.03 7.74
N CYS A 94 -13.15 5.00 8.55
CA CYS A 94 -14.02 6.00 9.15
C CYS A 94 -14.56 7.01 8.13
N PHE A 95 -14.08 6.94 6.89
CA PHE A 95 -14.53 7.73 5.78
C PHE A 95 -15.50 6.90 4.94
N THR A 96 -16.78 7.27 4.91
CA THR A 96 -17.84 6.51 4.23
C THR A 96 -17.63 6.34 2.73
N GLU A 97 -16.84 7.24 2.12
CA GLU A 97 -16.48 7.19 0.71
C GLU A 97 -15.30 6.22 0.44
N PHE A 98 -14.72 5.59 1.47
CA PHE A 98 -13.63 4.61 1.34
C PHE A 98 -14.12 3.20 0.99
N ASN A 99 -15.42 2.95 0.86
CA ASN A 99 -15.92 1.64 0.40
C ASN A 99 -15.35 1.24 -0.97
N LYS A 100 -15.02 2.22 -1.84
CA LYS A 100 -14.35 1.98 -3.14
C LYS A 100 -12.89 1.49 -3.00
N TYR A 101 -12.31 1.61 -1.82
CA TYR A 101 -10.93 1.29 -1.49
C TYR A 101 -10.82 0.11 -0.50
N SER A 102 -11.91 -0.61 -0.28
CA SER A 102 -11.93 -1.83 0.55
C SER A 102 -11.04 -2.95 -0.02
N SER A 103 -10.66 -2.85 -1.30
CA SER A 103 -9.71 -3.73 -1.98
C SER A 103 -8.24 -3.30 -1.88
N LEU A 104 -7.93 -2.23 -1.13
CA LEU A 104 -6.55 -1.82 -0.94
C LEU A 104 -5.77 -2.83 -0.09
N ILE A 105 -4.54 -3.09 -0.51
CA ILE A 105 -3.61 -4.03 0.11
C ILE A 105 -2.34 -3.25 0.47
N TRP A 106 -1.92 -3.38 1.74
CA TRP A 106 -0.61 -2.93 2.17
C TRP A 106 0.47 -3.87 1.65
N THR A 107 1.58 -3.30 1.20
CA THR A 107 2.80 -4.03 0.89
C THR A 107 3.90 -3.61 1.85
N ILE A 108 4.56 -4.57 2.48
CA ILE A 108 5.83 -4.38 3.18
C ILE A 108 6.85 -5.19 2.40
N GLU A 109 7.95 -4.58 1.98
CA GLU A 109 8.99 -5.25 1.21
C GLU A 109 10.35 -4.91 1.82
N ASP A 110 11.12 -5.94 2.13
CA ASP A 110 12.50 -5.78 2.60
C ASP A 110 13.37 -5.32 1.41
N THR A 111 13.89 -4.11 1.48
CA THR A 111 14.79 -3.53 0.46
C THR A 111 16.17 -3.22 1.05
N THR A 112 16.52 -3.83 2.19
CA THR A 112 17.75 -3.54 2.98
C THR A 112 19.06 -3.82 2.25
N ASP A 113 19.02 -4.67 1.23
CA ASP A 113 20.13 -5.00 0.35
C ASP A 113 20.48 -3.87 -0.64
N GLU A 114 19.51 -2.99 -0.95
CA GLU A 114 19.69 -1.84 -1.85
C GLU A 114 19.81 -0.52 -1.08
N ILE A 115 18.96 -0.33 -0.08
CA ILE A 115 18.87 0.87 0.75
C ILE A 115 18.62 0.45 2.20
N PRO A 116 19.11 1.16 3.23
CA PRO A 116 18.89 0.78 4.63
C PRO A 116 17.46 1.09 5.12
N ALA A 117 16.46 0.67 4.37
CA ALA A 117 15.05 0.93 4.58
C ALA A 117 14.22 -0.26 4.09
N TRP A 118 12.96 -0.30 4.52
CA TRP A 118 11.93 -1.14 3.91
C TRP A 118 10.98 -0.27 3.13
N THR A 119 10.41 -0.86 2.09
CA THR A 119 9.39 -0.20 1.29
C THR A 119 8.02 -0.53 1.85
N ILE A 120 7.29 0.50 2.26
CA ILE A 120 5.89 0.42 2.66
C ILE A 120 5.05 1.00 1.54
N GLY A 121 3.98 0.31 1.14
CA GLY A 121 3.11 0.77 0.08
C GLY A 121 1.67 0.39 0.28
N LEU A 122 0.78 1.09 -0.42
CA LEU A 122 -0.65 0.86 -0.45
C LEU A 122 -1.09 0.77 -1.90
N ASN A 123 -1.67 -0.37 -2.27
CA ASN A 123 -1.99 -0.69 -3.67
C ASN A 123 -3.46 -1.09 -3.79
N ALA A 124 -4.13 -0.60 -4.82
CA ALA A 124 -5.37 -1.17 -5.31
C ALA A 124 -5.06 -2.31 -6.28
N VAL A 125 -5.75 -3.43 -6.10
CA VAL A 125 -5.80 -4.47 -7.13
C VAL A 125 -6.93 -4.09 -8.08
N GLU A 126 -6.59 -3.43 -9.18
CA GLU A 126 -7.52 -3.19 -10.28
C GLU A 126 -7.50 -4.39 -11.24
N THR A 127 -8.45 -5.31 -11.07
CA THR A 127 -8.69 -6.36 -12.06
C THR A 127 -9.22 -5.76 -13.37
N ARG A 128 -8.44 -5.83 -14.44
CA ARG A 128 -8.93 -5.48 -15.78
C ARG A 128 -9.62 -6.68 -16.41
N ALA A 129 -10.76 -6.44 -17.06
CA ALA A 129 -11.58 -7.49 -17.67
C ALA A 129 -10.86 -8.33 -18.74
N ASN A 130 -9.77 -7.85 -19.35
CA ASN A 130 -9.04 -8.53 -20.44
C ASN A 130 -7.52 -8.19 -20.48
N GLY A 131 -6.88 -7.95 -19.34
CA GLY A 131 -5.43 -7.65 -19.29
C GLY A 131 -4.83 -7.97 -17.92
N PRO A 132 -3.49 -7.96 -17.78
CA PRO A 132 -2.86 -8.16 -16.48
C PRO A 132 -3.30 -7.05 -15.52
N ASP A 133 -3.49 -7.42 -14.25
CA ASP A 133 -3.77 -6.47 -13.18
C ASP A 133 -2.65 -5.43 -13.15
N ILE A 134 -3.02 -4.14 -13.16
CA ILE A 134 -2.05 -3.05 -13.00
C ILE A 134 -2.18 -2.58 -11.56
N PRO A 135 -1.13 -2.71 -10.73
CA PRO A 135 -1.13 -2.09 -9.41
C PRO A 135 -1.26 -0.58 -9.58
N SER A 136 -2.35 0.01 -9.08
CA SER A 136 -2.44 1.46 -8.89
C SER A 136 -2.23 1.73 -7.40
N GLY A 137 -1.17 2.44 -7.05
CA GLY A 137 -0.76 2.55 -5.66
C GLY A 137 0.43 3.48 -5.48
N PHE A 138 0.86 3.62 -4.24
CA PHE A 138 2.08 4.33 -3.89
C PHE A 138 2.93 3.50 -2.93
N GLY A 139 4.21 3.82 -2.88
CA GLY A 139 5.14 3.26 -1.91
C GLY A 139 6.24 4.25 -1.57
N PHE A 140 6.79 4.10 -0.38
CA PHE A 140 7.88 4.94 0.13
C PHE A 140 8.74 4.14 1.10
N GLY A 141 9.98 4.59 1.30
CA GLY A 141 10.94 3.92 2.18
C GLY A 141 10.85 4.42 3.62
N LEU A 142 10.94 3.51 4.59
CA LEU A 142 11.15 3.81 6.01
C LEU A 142 12.36 3.02 6.53
N PRO A 143 13.27 3.63 7.31
CA PRO A 143 14.34 2.89 7.97
C PRO A 143 13.79 1.70 8.77
N TYR A 144 14.44 0.54 8.69
CA TYR A 144 13.94 -0.69 9.33
C TYR A 144 13.89 -0.63 10.87
N GLU A 145 14.58 0.34 11.48
CA GLU A 145 14.58 0.60 12.93
C GLU A 145 13.53 1.64 13.36
N THR A 146 12.65 2.06 12.46
CA THR A 146 11.63 3.08 12.77
C THR A 146 10.64 2.54 13.80
N ASP A 147 10.44 3.26 14.89
CA ASP A 147 9.47 2.87 15.92
C ASP A 147 8.01 2.96 15.41
N VAL A 148 7.10 2.27 16.11
CA VAL A 148 5.68 2.18 15.73
C VAL A 148 5.03 3.54 15.59
N ALA A 149 5.27 4.48 16.51
CA ALA A 149 4.61 5.78 16.51
C ALA A 149 5.08 6.64 15.33
N THR A 150 6.39 6.67 15.10
CA THR A 150 6.97 7.36 13.94
C THR A 150 6.49 6.73 12.63
N ALA A 151 6.53 5.40 12.50
CA ALA A 151 6.04 4.70 11.31
C ALA A 151 4.57 5.01 11.05
N THR A 152 3.72 4.96 12.09
CA THR A 152 2.29 5.26 11.98
C THR A 152 2.04 6.69 11.51
N SER A 153 2.76 7.67 12.06
CA SER A 153 2.62 9.08 11.66
C SER A 153 3.02 9.31 10.21
N VAL A 154 4.15 8.73 9.76
CA VAL A 154 4.63 8.91 8.38
C VAL A 154 3.75 8.16 7.37
N ILE A 155 3.30 6.94 7.70
CA ILE A 155 2.33 6.21 6.85
C ILE A 155 1.03 6.99 6.73
N ALA A 156 0.53 7.57 7.83
CA ALA A 156 -0.67 8.39 7.81
C ALA A 156 -0.51 9.59 6.88
N GLU A 157 0.61 10.34 6.98
CA GLU A 157 0.92 11.48 6.10
C GLU A 157 0.97 11.06 4.62
N ALA A 158 1.70 9.99 4.31
CA ALA A 158 1.84 9.51 2.94
C ALA A 158 0.49 9.08 2.33
N VAL A 159 -0.40 8.47 3.14
CA VAL A 159 -1.77 8.16 2.71
C VAL A 159 -2.58 9.45 2.48
N GLN A 160 -2.46 10.47 3.34
CA GLN A 160 -3.15 11.75 3.11
C GLN A 160 -2.72 12.38 1.78
N ASP A 161 -1.42 12.44 1.52
CA ASP A 161 -0.86 13.02 0.31
C ASP A 161 -1.34 12.27 -0.92
N TRP A 162 -1.26 10.93 -0.90
CA TRP A 162 -1.72 10.10 -2.01
C TRP A 162 -3.21 10.28 -2.29
N LEU A 163 -4.05 10.29 -1.24
CA LEU A 163 -5.49 10.51 -1.40
C LEU A 163 -5.83 11.92 -1.87
N SER A 164 -5.09 12.93 -1.44
CA SER A 164 -5.30 14.31 -1.88
C SER A 164 -5.09 14.47 -3.39
N GLY A 165 -4.22 13.65 -3.98
CA GLY A 165 -4.02 13.55 -5.43
C GLY A 165 -5.13 12.80 -6.17
N TYR A 166 -5.94 11.98 -5.49
CA TYR A 166 -7.03 11.21 -6.08
C TYR A 166 -8.39 11.88 -5.83
N GLU A 167 -9.04 12.38 -6.89
CA GLU A 167 -10.38 13.02 -6.82
C GLU A 167 -10.51 14.15 -5.77
N PHE A 168 -9.40 14.75 -5.32
CA PHE A 168 -9.36 15.77 -4.27
C PHE A 168 -9.95 15.29 -2.93
N VAL A 169 -9.73 14.02 -2.57
CA VAL A 169 -10.18 13.46 -1.30
C VAL A 169 -9.41 14.11 -0.15
N LEU A 170 -10.12 14.85 0.69
CA LEU A 170 -9.57 15.43 1.91
C LEU A 170 -9.81 14.47 3.08
N TRP A 171 -8.74 13.81 3.53
CA TRP A 171 -8.81 12.85 4.63
C TRP A 171 -7.57 12.88 5.55
N PRO A 172 -7.73 12.65 6.87
CA PRO A 172 -8.93 12.97 7.63
C PRO A 172 -9.07 14.49 7.81
N VAL A 173 -10.32 14.98 7.80
CA VAL A 173 -10.64 16.40 8.00
C VAL A 173 -11.25 16.68 9.37
N SER A 174 -10.93 17.85 9.92
CA SER A 174 -11.65 18.45 11.04
C SER A 174 -13.08 18.78 10.61
N SER A 175 -14.05 18.47 11.47
CA SER A 175 -15.45 18.86 11.26
C SER A 175 -15.71 20.33 11.58
N ARG A 176 -14.69 21.10 11.96
CA ARG A 176 -14.78 22.52 12.32
C ARG A 176 -14.44 23.40 11.12
N SER A 177 -14.94 24.63 11.12
CA SER A 177 -14.62 25.63 10.10
C SER A 177 -13.38 26.45 10.53
N PRO A 178 -12.38 26.65 9.66
CA PRO A 178 -12.28 26.11 8.30
C PRO A 178 -11.98 24.60 8.30
N PHE A 179 -12.49 23.88 7.28
CA PHE A 179 -12.23 22.45 7.08
C PHE A 179 -10.75 22.23 6.78
N LEU A 180 -9.96 21.91 7.81
CA LEU A 180 -8.55 21.60 7.69
C LEU A 180 -8.32 20.10 7.84
N LEU A 181 -7.33 19.59 7.12
CA LEU A 181 -6.80 18.24 7.36
C LEU A 181 -6.21 18.17 8.76
N PHE A 182 -6.49 17.07 9.47
CA PHE A 182 -5.71 16.75 10.66
C PHE A 182 -4.26 16.52 10.28
N ALA A 183 -3.35 16.88 11.18
CA ALA A 183 -1.93 16.59 11.03
C ALA A 183 -1.62 15.28 11.78
N PRO A 184 -0.99 14.28 11.13
CA PRO A 184 -0.40 13.19 11.86
C PRO A 184 0.88 13.69 12.54
N GLU A 185 1.02 13.47 13.84
CA GLU A 185 2.22 13.81 14.60
C GLU A 185 2.55 12.73 15.62
N VAL A 186 3.79 12.71 16.10
CA VAL A 186 4.19 11.95 17.29
C VAL A 186 4.18 12.88 18.51
N ARG A 187 3.40 12.54 19.54
CA ARG A 187 3.32 13.26 20.83
C ARG A 187 3.48 12.27 21.97
N ASP A 188 4.43 12.51 22.86
CA ASP A 188 4.69 11.69 24.04
C ASP A 188 4.82 10.18 23.71
N GLY A 189 5.47 9.86 22.59
CA GLY A 189 5.67 8.48 22.12
C GLY A 189 4.45 7.85 21.42
N ASN A 190 3.41 8.62 21.15
CA ASN A 190 2.19 8.13 20.50
C ASN A 190 1.94 8.84 19.17
N ALA A 191 1.49 8.10 18.16
CA ALA A 191 1.01 8.68 16.91
C ALA A 191 -0.41 9.21 17.10
N VAL A 192 -0.62 10.49 16.79
CA VAL A 192 -1.88 11.21 17.04
C VAL A 192 -2.33 12.02 15.84
N TRP A 193 -3.65 12.23 15.75
CA TRP A 193 -4.23 13.25 14.89
C TRP A 193 -4.34 14.58 15.63
N ILE A 194 -3.76 15.64 15.06
CA ILE A 194 -3.85 17.02 15.58
C ILE A 194 -4.88 17.81 14.80
N ASP A 195 -5.81 18.45 15.51
CA ASP A 195 -6.65 19.50 14.91
C ASP A 195 -5.82 20.78 14.76
N ARG A 196 -5.38 21.07 13.53
CA ARG A 196 -4.59 22.28 13.22
C ARG A 196 -5.33 23.58 13.57
N ALA A 197 -6.66 23.60 13.49
CA ALA A 197 -7.44 24.79 13.83
C ALA A 197 -7.46 25.05 15.35
N ALA A 198 -7.47 23.98 16.15
CA ALA A 198 -7.49 24.06 17.61
C ALA A 198 -6.10 23.97 18.27
N GLY A 199 -5.09 23.51 17.53
CA GLY A 199 -3.74 23.23 18.04
C GLY A 199 -3.70 22.09 19.07
N SER A 200 -4.70 21.20 19.06
CA SER A 200 -4.88 20.18 20.10
C SER A 200 -4.89 18.77 19.53
N VAL A 201 -4.46 17.80 20.35
CA VAL A 201 -4.63 16.37 20.07
C VAL A 201 -6.11 16.04 20.01
N THR A 202 -6.51 15.35 18.95
CA THR A 202 -7.88 14.88 18.74
C THR A 202 -8.06 13.47 19.28
N CYS A 203 -7.23 12.53 18.80
CA CYS A 203 -7.22 11.13 19.18
C CYS A 203 -5.91 10.46 18.72
N LEU A 204 -5.67 9.22 19.15
CA LEU A 204 -4.62 8.38 18.59
C LEU A 204 -4.94 8.01 17.13
N ILE A 205 -3.92 7.81 16.31
CA ILE A 205 -4.09 7.23 14.98
C ILE A 205 -4.52 5.76 15.17
N GLY A 206 -5.61 5.38 14.52
CA GLY A 206 -6.31 4.10 14.67
C GLY A 206 -7.58 4.17 15.53
N GLU A 207 -7.89 5.33 16.13
CA GLU A 207 -9.07 5.56 16.98
C GLU A 207 -10.06 6.59 16.40
N LEU A 208 -9.85 7.05 15.15
CA LEU A 208 -10.61 8.15 14.56
C LEU A 208 -12.12 7.84 14.49
N CYS A 209 -12.48 6.58 14.24
CA CYS A 209 -13.88 6.13 14.18
C CYS A 209 -14.57 6.29 15.53
N ALA A 210 -13.92 5.83 16.60
CA ALA A 210 -14.45 5.90 17.96
C ALA A 210 -14.58 7.36 18.43
N TRP A 211 -13.58 8.19 18.10
CA TRP A 211 -13.62 9.63 18.37
C TRP A 211 -14.79 10.31 17.64
N ARG A 212 -14.97 10.03 16.34
CA ARG A 212 -16.08 10.61 15.54
C ARG A 212 -17.45 10.22 16.09
N ALA A 213 -17.64 8.95 16.43
CA ALA A 213 -18.89 8.47 17.03
C ALA A 213 -19.21 9.22 18.34
N SER A 214 -18.20 9.42 19.18
CA SER A 214 -18.35 10.15 20.46
C SER A 214 -18.63 11.65 20.27
N ALA A 215 -18.00 12.28 19.26
CA ALA A 215 -18.21 13.68 18.93
C ALA A 215 -19.63 13.97 18.40
N GLN A 216 -20.20 13.05 17.60
CA GLN A 216 -21.57 13.16 17.09
C GLN A 216 -22.62 13.10 18.22
N VAL A 217 -22.42 12.21 19.20
CA VAL A 217 -23.29 12.11 20.38
C VAL A 217 -23.27 13.43 21.15
N THR A 218 -22.10 14.02 21.38
CA THR A 218 -21.96 15.28 22.13
C THR A 218 -22.62 16.48 21.42
N GLN A 219 -22.59 16.54 20.08
CA GLN A 219 -23.30 17.58 19.32
C GLN A 219 -24.83 17.42 19.33
N SER A 220 -25.33 16.18 19.37
CA SER A 220 -26.77 15.93 19.45
C SER A 220 -27.39 16.41 20.78
N TYR A 221 -26.66 16.26 21.89
CA TYR A 221 -27.07 16.78 23.20
C TYR A 221 -27.07 18.32 23.27
N SER A 222 -26.15 18.98 22.58
CA SER A 222 -26.05 20.44 22.56
C SER A 222 -27.05 21.12 21.60
N ARG A 223 -27.57 20.39 20.60
CA ARG A 223 -28.70 20.85 19.77
C ARG A 223 -30.08 20.51 20.34
N GLY A 224 -30.15 19.64 21.36
CA GLY A 224 -31.38 19.19 22.01
C GLY A 224 -31.82 19.99 23.23
N ALA A 225 -31.08 21.02 23.66
CA ALA A 225 -31.52 21.87 24.76
C ALA A 225 -32.63 22.82 24.27
N PRO A 226 -33.88 22.71 24.74
CA PRO A 226 -34.88 23.73 24.47
C PRO A 226 -34.39 25.04 25.09
N SER A 227 -34.30 26.09 24.26
CA SER A 227 -34.13 27.46 24.74
C SER A 227 -35.40 27.85 25.50
N ASN A 228 -35.48 27.49 26.78
CA ASN A 228 -36.45 28.08 27.67
C ASN A 228 -36.03 29.52 27.92
N ALA A 229 -36.59 30.39 27.08
CA ALA A 229 -36.72 31.81 27.33
C ALA A 229 -37.43 32.01 28.67
N CYS A 230 -36.68 32.27 29.74
CA CYS A 230 -37.22 33.02 30.87
C CYS A 230 -37.33 34.49 30.43
N ARG A 231 -38.44 34.81 29.74
CA ARG A 231 -39.08 36.12 29.87
C ARG A 231 -39.98 36.06 31.09
N SER A 232 -39.70 36.88 32.09
CA SER A 232 -40.71 37.35 33.02
C SER A 232 -40.48 38.83 33.27
N THR A 233 -41.30 39.63 32.60
CA THR A 233 -41.67 40.99 33.00
C THR A 233 -42.48 40.93 34.30
N GLY A 234 -42.18 41.85 35.22
CA GLY A 234 -42.89 42.08 36.48
C GLY A 234 -42.09 43.00 37.37
#